data_AF-A0A920FN84-F1
#
_entry.id   AF-A0A920FN84-F1
#
_cell.length_a   1.000
_cell.length_b   1.000
_cell.length_c   1.000
_cell.angle_alpha   90.00
_cell.angle_beta   90.00
_cell.angle_gamma   90.00
#
_symmetry.space_group_name_H-M   'P 1'
#
loop_
_entity.id
_entity.type
_entity.pdbx_description
1 polymer ?
#
loop_
_entity_poly.entity_id
_entity_poly.type
_entity_poly.pdbx_seq_one_letter_code
_entity_poly.pdbx_strand_id
1 'polypeptide(L)'
;MGCFWGAEKLFWNRNGIHVTAVGYSAGNTKDPTYKDICYGETYHAEVVKLVYDAYKIDTFQLLKIFWEGHNPTQGMRQGNDIGTQYRSIIITTNEKQFELAKSTKNKYEELLKKNGFPKITTEIQNFKNFYYAEEYHQQYLLKNPNGYCGIGGCNVSYNN
;
A
#
# COMPACT_ATOMS: atom_id res chain seq x y z
N MET A 1 -2.90 0.24 -1.00
CA MET A 1 -2.80 1.69 -1.30
C MET A 1 -3.86 2.04 -2.35
N GLY A 2 -5.11 1.61 -2.13
CA GLY A 2 -6.03 1.40 -3.26
C GLY A 2 -5.61 0.24 -4.15
N CYS A 3 -6.03 0.30 -5.43
CA CYS A 3 -5.70 -0.68 -6.46
C CYS A 3 -4.21 -1.00 -6.48
N PHE A 4 -3.86 -2.26 -6.24
CA PHE A 4 -2.47 -2.71 -6.18
C PHE A 4 -1.70 -2.59 -7.50
N TRP A 5 -2.35 -2.40 -8.65
CA TRP A 5 -1.70 -2.25 -9.95
C TRP A 5 -0.95 -0.93 -10.03
N GLY A 6 -1.64 0.16 -9.69
CA GLY A 6 -1.02 1.48 -9.57
C GLY A 6 0.00 1.53 -8.43
N ALA A 7 -0.30 0.85 -7.32
CA ALA A 7 0.60 0.81 -6.18
C ALA A 7 1.92 0.10 -6.50
N GLU A 8 1.89 -1.07 -7.15
CA GLU A 8 3.08 -1.82 -7.54
C GLU A 8 3.99 -0.98 -8.45
N LYS A 9 3.39 -0.26 -9.40
CA LYS A 9 4.09 0.62 -10.33
C LYS A 9 4.93 1.71 -9.65
N LEU A 10 4.51 2.19 -8.47
CA LEU A 10 5.29 3.19 -7.72
C LEU A 10 6.62 2.64 -7.20
N PHE A 11 6.74 1.33 -7.00
CA PHE A 11 7.89 0.69 -6.39
C PHE A 11 8.79 -0.05 -7.37
N TRP A 12 8.25 -0.68 -8.42
CA TRP A 12 8.98 -1.69 -9.21
C TRP A 12 10.29 -1.24 -9.87
N ASN A 13 10.50 0.07 -10.05
CA ASN A 13 11.63 0.67 -10.79
C ASN A 13 12.55 1.46 -9.86
N ARG A 14 12.31 1.39 -8.54
CA ARG A 14 13.15 2.09 -7.56
C ARG A 14 14.47 1.33 -7.41
N ASN A 15 15.57 2.07 -7.46
CA ASN A 15 16.89 1.50 -7.19
C ASN A 15 16.91 0.88 -5.79
N GLY A 16 17.30 -0.39 -5.70
CA GLY A 16 17.28 -1.17 -4.46
C GLY A 16 16.08 -2.11 -4.31
N ILE A 17 15.05 -2.01 -5.15
CA ILE A 17 13.98 -3.03 -5.19
C ILE A 17 14.45 -4.23 -6.02
N HIS A 18 14.31 -5.44 -5.47
CA HIS A 18 14.60 -6.69 -6.15
C HIS A 18 13.35 -7.33 -6.76
N VAL A 19 12.26 -7.38 -5.98
CA VAL A 19 11.01 -8.03 -6.40
C VAL A 19 9.83 -7.25 -5.84
N THR A 20 8.82 -7.07 -6.69
CA THR A 20 7.47 -6.69 -6.28
C THR A 20 6.51 -7.84 -6.57
N ALA A 21 5.49 -8.00 -5.74
CA ALA A 21 4.38 -8.90 -6.02
C ALA A 21 3.10 -8.33 -5.42
N VAL A 22 1.98 -8.48 -6.12
CA VAL A 22 0.66 -8.05 -5.63
C VAL A 22 -0.09 -9.22 -5.03
N GLY A 23 -0.93 -8.94 -4.03
CA GLY A 23 -1.66 -9.97 -3.32
C GLY A 23 -2.61 -9.45 -2.27
N TYR A 24 -3.07 -10.39 -1.44
CA TYR A 24 -4.10 -10.18 -0.42
C TYR A 24 -3.53 -10.49 0.97
N SER A 25 -3.76 -9.60 1.93
CA SER A 25 -3.30 -9.78 3.31
C SER A 25 -4.22 -9.05 4.30
N ALA A 26 -3.97 -9.21 5.60
CA ALA A 26 -4.73 -8.57 6.69
C ALA A 26 -6.26 -8.83 6.66
N GLY A 27 -6.65 -10.02 6.20
CA GLY A 27 -8.03 -10.53 6.23
C GLY A 27 -8.12 -11.86 6.96
N ASN A 28 -9.32 -12.43 6.98
CA ASN A 28 -9.64 -13.61 7.80
C ASN A 28 -9.81 -14.90 6.98
N THR A 29 -9.97 -14.79 5.66
CA THR A 29 -10.19 -15.94 4.77
C THR A 29 -8.86 -16.59 4.40
N LYS A 30 -8.83 -17.91 4.29
CA LYS A 30 -7.68 -18.65 3.76
C LYS A 30 -7.79 -18.75 2.25
N ASP A 31 -6.65 -18.57 1.56
CA ASP A 31 -6.52 -18.70 0.12
C ASP A 31 -7.64 -17.98 -0.69
N PRO A 32 -7.88 -16.67 -0.45
CA PRO A 32 -8.92 -15.94 -1.14
C PRO A 32 -8.61 -15.76 -2.62
N THR A 33 -9.63 -15.85 -3.47
CA THR A 33 -9.56 -15.44 -4.88
C THR A 33 -9.89 -13.97 -5.02
N TYR A 34 -9.52 -13.34 -6.15
CA TYR A 34 -9.92 -11.95 -6.43
C TYR A 34 -11.45 -11.76 -6.33
N LYS A 35 -12.23 -12.75 -6.76
CA LYS A 35 -13.69 -12.72 -6.69
C LYS A 35 -14.17 -12.65 -5.23
N ASP A 36 -13.56 -13.41 -4.33
CA ASP A 36 -13.89 -13.38 -2.90
C ASP A 36 -13.56 -12.01 -2.28
N ILE A 37 -12.45 -11.40 -2.71
CA ILE A 37 -12.06 -10.06 -2.29
C ILE A 37 -13.08 -9.01 -2.74
N CYS A 38 -13.57 -9.09 -3.98
CA CYS A 38 -14.56 -8.15 -4.49
C CYS A 38 -15.91 -8.19 -3.74
N TYR A 39 -16.28 -9.34 -3.15
CA TYR A 39 -17.47 -9.42 -2.28
C TYR A 39 -17.29 -8.70 -0.94
N GLY A 40 -16.05 -8.44 -0.52
CA GLY A 40 -15.74 -7.62 0.67
C GLY A 40 -15.79 -8.36 2.02
N GLU A 41 -16.25 -9.61 2.06
CA GLU A 41 -16.43 -10.37 3.30
C GLU A 41 -15.14 -11.00 3.85
N THR A 42 -14.09 -11.05 3.03
CA THR A 42 -12.81 -11.65 3.44
C THR A 42 -11.98 -10.73 4.34
N TYR A 43 -12.32 -9.43 4.35
CA TYR A 43 -11.60 -8.34 5.03
C TYR A 43 -10.13 -8.17 4.61
N HIS A 44 -9.67 -8.87 3.57
CA HIS A 44 -8.34 -8.66 3.03
C HIS A 44 -8.20 -7.26 2.43
N ALA A 45 -6.99 -6.71 2.52
CA ALA A 45 -6.55 -5.56 1.75
C ALA A 45 -5.74 -6.02 0.53
N GLU A 46 -5.86 -5.28 -0.57
CA GLU A 46 -4.91 -5.32 -1.67
C GLU A 46 -3.58 -4.71 -1.21
N VAL A 47 -2.51 -5.50 -1.33
CA VAL A 47 -1.18 -5.14 -0.84
C VAL A 47 -0.11 -5.44 -1.89
N VAL A 48 1.00 -4.71 -1.78
CA VAL A 48 2.22 -4.94 -2.56
C VAL A 48 3.30 -5.45 -1.62
N LYS A 49 3.83 -6.65 -1.88
CA LYS A 49 5.00 -7.19 -1.22
C LYS A 49 6.25 -6.64 -1.90
N LEU A 50 7.18 -6.12 -1.09
CA LEU A 50 8.45 -5.56 -1.54
C LEU A 50 9.61 -6.38 -0.97
N VAL A 51 10.49 -6.85 -1.84
CA VAL A 51 11.81 -7.40 -1.47
C VAL A 51 12.85 -6.40 -1.94
N TYR A 52 13.71 -5.94 -1.03
CA TYR A 52 14.62 -4.83 -1.30
C TYR A 52 15.96 -4.98 -0.59
N ASP A 53 16.98 -4.33 -1.15
CA ASP A 53 18.31 -4.18 -0.60
C ASP A 53 18.35 -2.97 0.35
N ALA A 54 18.40 -3.25 1.65
CA ALA A 54 18.44 -2.25 2.69
C ALA A 54 19.69 -1.35 2.66
N TYR A 55 20.73 -1.69 1.90
CA TYR A 55 21.90 -0.83 1.67
C TYR A 55 21.67 0.21 0.57
N LYS A 56 20.68 0.01 -0.30
CA LYS A 56 20.36 0.90 -1.43
C LYS A 56 19.09 1.72 -1.20
N ILE A 57 18.10 1.13 -0.54
CA ILE A 57 16.85 1.79 -0.19
C ILE A 57 16.42 1.36 1.21
N ASP A 58 16.24 2.32 2.10
CA ASP A 58 15.82 2.03 3.47
C ASP A 58 14.29 2.00 3.63
N THR A 59 13.83 1.50 4.78
CA THR A 59 12.39 1.45 5.08
C THR A 59 11.75 2.84 5.11
N PHE A 60 12.48 3.89 5.51
CA PHE A 60 11.93 5.24 5.56
C PHE A 60 11.62 5.76 4.15
N GLN A 61 12.50 5.52 3.19
CA GLN A 61 12.28 5.89 1.79
C GLN A 61 11.08 5.17 1.19
N LEU A 62 10.87 3.89 1.52
CA LEU A 62 9.68 3.14 1.11
C LEU A 62 8.41 3.71 1.74
N LEU A 63 8.44 4.04 3.03
CA LEU A 63 7.33 4.67 3.74
C LEU A 63 7.02 6.05 3.17
N LYS A 64 8.04 6.84 2.79
CA LYS A 64 7.86 8.12 2.12
C LYS A 64 7.08 7.96 0.81
N ILE A 65 7.50 7.03 -0.06
CA ILE A 65 6.78 6.72 -1.31
C ILE A 65 5.35 6.28 -1.01
N PHE A 66 5.14 5.48 0.04
CA PHE A 66 3.82 5.07 0.48
C PHE A 66 2.95 6.28 0.86
N TRP A 67 3.43 7.16 1.74
CA TRP A 67 2.69 8.32 2.25
C TRP A 67 2.32 9.32 1.16
N GLU A 68 3.24 9.60 0.23
CA GLU A 68 3.04 10.54 -0.87
C GLU A 68 2.23 9.94 -2.02
N GLY A 69 2.27 8.61 -2.16
CA GLY A 69 1.75 7.88 -3.31
C GLY A 69 0.25 7.61 -3.30
N HIS A 70 -0.48 7.87 -2.22
CA HIS A 70 -1.94 7.68 -2.16
C HIS A 70 -2.58 8.64 -1.15
N ASN A 71 -3.91 8.66 -1.05
CA ASN A 71 -4.60 9.38 0.03
C ASN A 71 -4.83 8.47 1.25
N PRO A 72 -4.11 8.65 2.37
CA PRO A 72 -4.21 7.78 3.54
C PRO A 72 -5.35 8.14 4.50
N THR A 73 -6.27 9.05 4.13
CA THR A 73 -7.35 9.56 5.00
C THR A 73 -8.74 9.10 4.57
N GLN A 74 -8.84 8.18 3.60
CA GLN A 74 -10.10 7.84 2.93
C GLN A 74 -10.84 6.62 3.53
N GLY A 75 -10.24 5.94 4.51
CA GLY A 75 -10.84 4.77 5.15
C GLY A 75 -10.93 3.56 4.20
N MET A 76 -12.12 3.01 4.06
CA MET A 76 -12.42 1.85 3.20
C MET A 76 -12.61 2.25 1.73
N ARG A 77 -11.68 3.06 1.22
CA ARG A 77 -11.69 3.63 -0.13
C ARG A 77 -10.30 4.14 -0.53
N GLN A 78 -10.01 4.11 -1.83
CA GLN A 78 -8.99 4.94 -2.44
C GLN A 78 -9.48 5.56 -3.76
N GLY A 79 -9.60 6.88 -3.82
CA GLY A 79 -10.13 7.56 -4.99
C GLY A 79 -11.52 7.05 -5.37
N ASN A 80 -11.63 6.49 -6.58
CA ASN A 80 -12.86 5.87 -7.08
C ASN A 80 -13.04 4.40 -6.67
N ASP A 81 -11.99 3.78 -6.10
CA ASP A 81 -12.01 2.38 -5.69
C ASP A 81 -12.61 2.27 -4.27
N ILE A 82 -13.86 1.82 -4.17
CA ILE A 82 -14.62 1.74 -2.91
C ILE A 82 -14.65 0.30 -2.40
N GLY A 83 -14.29 0.11 -1.12
CA GLY A 83 -14.29 -1.20 -0.49
C GLY A 83 -13.18 -1.36 0.55
N THR A 84 -13.38 -2.28 1.49
CA THR A 84 -12.41 -2.60 2.55
C THR A 84 -11.07 -3.07 1.99
N GLN A 85 -11.07 -3.67 0.80
CA GLN A 85 -9.88 -4.12 0.10
C GLN A 85 -8.96 -2.99 -0.36
N TYR A 86 -9.50 -1.79 -0.57
CA TYR A 86 -8.74 -0.64 -1.07
C TYR A 86 -8.17 0.25 0.04
N ARG A 87 -8.40 -0.14 1.30
CA ARG A 87 -7.97 0.65 2.46
C ARG A 87 -6.45 0.85 2.49
N SER A 88 -6.04 1.92 3.17
CA SER A 88 -4.63 2.18 3.44
C SER A 88 -4.11 1.24 4.54
N ILE A 89 -3.03 0.51 4.27
CA ILE A 89 -2.42 -0.41 5.23
C ILE A 89 -0.91 -0.53 5.02
N ILE A 90 -0.18 -0.65 6.12
CA ILE A 90 1.24 -1.01 6.18
C ILE A 90 1.35 -2.33 6.96
N ILE A 91 2.03 -3.32 6.38
CA ILE A 91 2.30 -4.61 7.00
C ILE A 91 3.80 -4.74 7.17
N THR A 92 4.25 -4.89 8.41
CA THR A 92 5.67 -4.88 8.78
C THR A 92 6.17 -6.26 9.17
N THR A 93 7.44 -6.53 8.91
CA THR A 93 8.06 -7.85 9.16
C THR A 93 8.92 -7.91 10.42
N ASN A 94 9.17 -6.76 11.04
CA ASN A 94 9.93 -6.66 12.28
C ASN A 94 9.57 -5.37 13.03
N GLU A 95 9.94 -5.33 14.32
CA GLU A 95 9.63 -4.23 15.23
C GLU A 95 10.19 -2.87 14.78
N LYS A 96 11.38 -2.85 14.19
CA LYS A 96 12.00 -1.59 13.72
C LYS A 96 11.15 -0.94 12.61
N GLN A 97 10.63 -1.75 11.70
CA GLN A 97 9.72 -1.26 10.65
C GLN A 97 8.40 -0.79 11.25
N PHE A 98 7.88 -1.48 12.26
CA PHE A 98 6.63 -1.13 12.94
C PHE A 98 6.71 0.23 13.64
N GLU A 99 7.75 0.45 14.44
CA GLU A 99 7.97 1.72 15.14
C GLU A 99 8.25 2.87 14.16
N LEU A 100 9.02 2.61 13.10
CA LEU A 100 9.25 3.60 12.05
C LEU A 100 7.95 3.94 11.29
N ALA A 101 7.11 2.96 10.98
CA ALA A 101 5.81 3.19 10.35
C ALA A 101 4.90 4.06 11.22
N LYS A 102 4.85 3.81 12.54
CA LYS A 102 4.09 4.65 13.49
C LYS A 102 4.63 6.08 13.56
N SER A 103 5.94 6.22 13.74
CA SER A 103 6.58 7.53 13.84
C SER A 103 6.35 8.35 12.56
N THR A 104 6.52 7.71 11.40
CA THR A 104 6.31 8.39 10.12
C THR A 104 4.84 8.72 9.85
N LYS A 105 3.90 7.87 10.27
CA LYS A 105 2.46 8.15 10.25
C LYS A 105 2.15 9.41 11.05
N ASN A 106 2.64 9.53 12.28
CA ASN A 106 2.38 10.68 13.13
C ASN A 106 2.91 11.98 12.50
N LYS A 107 4.13 11.97 11.97
CA LYS A 107 4.70 13.14 11.27
C LYS A 107 3.88 13.51 10.03
N TYR A 108 3.44 12.53 9.24
CA TYR A 108 2.66 12.80 8.04
C TYR A 108 1.23 13.28 8.36
N GLU A 109 0.62 12.77 9.43
CA GLU A 109 -0.70 13.23 9.90
C GLU A 109 -0.68 14.73 10.21
N GLU A 110 0.38 15.24 10.86
CA GLU A 110 0.53 16.68 11.10
C GLU A 110 0.69 17.49 9.80
N LEU A 111 1.39 16.94 8.80
CA LEU A 111 1.53 17.59 7.49
C LEU A 111 0.18 17.64 6.75
N LEU A 112 -0.55 16.52 6.74
CA LEU A 112 -1.88 16.42 6.12
C LEU A 112 -2.89 17.36 6.81
N LYS A 113 -2.88 17.40 8.14
CA LYS A 113 -3.74 18.30 8.92
C LYS A 113 -3.50 19.77 8.57
N LYS A 114 -2.23 20.19 8.42
CA LYS A 114 -1.88 21.56 7.97
C LYS A 114 -2.40 21.88 6.56
N ASN A 115 -2.60 20.86 5.73
CA ASN A 115 -3.13 20.99 4.38
C ASN A 115 -4.65 20.71 4.30
N GLY A 116 -5.35 20.69 5.44
CA GLY A 116 -6.81 20.57 5.48
C GLY A 116 -7.34 19.14 5.29
N PHE A 117 -6.49 18.12 5.35
CA PHE A 117 -6.93 16.73 5.25
C PHE A 117 -7.41 16.18 6.60
N PRO A 118 -8.36 15.22 6.58
CA PRO A 118 -8.77 14.49 7.78
C PRO A 118 -7.64 13.66 8.41
N LYS A 119 -7.95 13.03 9.54
CA LYS A 119 -7.06 12.10 10.23
C LYS A 119 -6.67 10.90 9.34
N ILE A 120 -5.44 10.40 9.49
CA ILE A 120 -4.99 9.21 8.76
C ILE A 120 -5.74 7.97 9.23
N THR A 121 -6.26 7.21 8.27
CA THR A 121 -6.96 5.93 8.49
C THR A 121 -6.06 4.72 8.23
N THR A 122 -4.79 4.91 7.88
CA THR A 122 -3.83 3.81 7.65
C THR A 122 -3.72 2.87 8.83
N GLU A 123 -3.97 1.59 8.59
CA GLU A 123 -3.70 0.50 9.51
C GLU A 123 -2.21 0.15 9.48
N ILE A 124 -1.62 -0.14 10.64
CA ILE A 124 -0.24 -0.62 10.75
C ILE A 124 -0.30 -1.92 11.53
N GLN A 125 0.15 -3.02 10.93
CA GLN A 125 0.06 -4.35 11.51
C GLN A 125 1.34 -5.16 11.30
N ASN A 126 1.53 -6.18 12.14
CA ASN A 126 2.58 -7.18 11.96
C ASN A 126 2.18 -8.19 10.89
N PHE A 127 3.16 -8.64 10.11
CA PHE A 127 2.97 -9.66 9.08
C PHE A 127 2.48 -10.97 9.70
N LYS A 128 1.43 -11.54 9.10
CA LYS A 128 0.88 -12.85 9.46
C LYS A 128 0.93 -13.78 8.25
N ASN A 129 0.31 -13.36 7.16
CA ASN A 129 0.13 -14.14 5.94
C ASN A 129 0.06 -13.23 4.72
N PHE A 130 0.38 -13.76 3.55
CA PHE A 130 0.22 -13.09 2.27
C PHE A 130 -0.17 -14.14 1.23
N TYR A 131 -1.27 -13.87 0.54
CA TYR A 131 -1.73 -14.70 -0.57
C TYR A 131 -1.39 -13.98 -1.88
N TYR A 132 -0.69 -14.66 -2.77
CA TYR A 132 -0.41 -14.10 -4.09
C TYR A 132 -1.72 -13.92 -4.85
N ALA A 133 -1.91 -12.75 -5.45
CA ALA A 133 -2.96 -12.58 -6.44
C ALA A 133 -2.62 -13.37 -7.71
N GLU A 134 -3.63 -13.63 -8.54
CA GLU A 134 -3.53 -14.36 -9.79
C GLU A 134 -2.48 -13.74 -10.73
N GLU A 135 -1.90 -14.57 -11.60
CA GLU A 135 -0.78 -14.19 -12.49
C GLU A 135 -1.08 -12.94 -13.33
N TYR A 136 -2.33 -12.79 -13.78
CA TYR A 136 -2.73 -11.65 -14.59
C TYR A 136 -2.70 -10.32 -13.81
N HIS A 137 -2.76 -10.34 -12.48
CA HIS A 137 -2.58 -9.14 -11.66
C HIS A 137 -1.11 -8.75 -11.47
N GLN A 138 -0.19 -9.70 -11.55
CA GLN A 138 1.24 -9.47 -11.34
C GLN A 138 1.80 -8.60 -12.49
N GLN A 139 2.42 -7.47 -12.13
CA GLN A 139 2.97 -6.50 -13.08
C GLN A 139 1.96 -6.09 -14.16
N TYR A 140 0.67 -5.96 -13.79
CA TYR A 140 -0.41 -5.71 -14.73
C TYR A 140 -0.18 -4.48 -15.61
N LEU A 141 0.29 -3.36 -15.04
CA LEU A 141 0.55 -2.12 -15.79
C LEU A 141 1.82 -2.17 -16.66
N LEU A 142 2.70 -3.15 -16.44
CA LEU A 142 3.81 -3.42 -17.35
C LEU A 142 3.30 -4.14 -18.59
N LYS A 143 2.40 -5.12 -18.38
CA LYS A 143 1.72 -5.87 -19.44
C LYS A 143 0.71 -5.00 -20.21
N ASN A 144 0.08 -4.04 -19.52
CA ASN A 144 -0.97 -3.16 -20.04
C ASN A 144 -0.63 -1.69 -19.74
N PRO A 145 0.22 -1.02 -20.55
CA PRO A 145 0.70 0.34 -20.27
C PRO A 145 -0.41 1.39 -20.14
N ASN A 146 -1.54 1.19 -20.84
CA ASN A 146 -2.73 2.06 -20.81
C ASN A 146 -3.81 1.56 -19.83
N GLY A 147 -3.48 0.60 -18.96
CA GLY A 147 -4.40 0.05 -17.98
C GLY A 147 -4.80 1.08 -16.91
N TYR A 148 -5.89 0.80 -16.20
CA TYR A 148 -6.39 1.66 -15.14
C TYR A 148 -5.34 1.86 -14.04
N CYS A 149 -5.10 3.13 -13.70
CA CYS A 149 -4.22 3.55 -12.62
C CYS A 149 -4.95 4.61 -11.80
N GLY A 150 -5.79 4.17 -10.86
CA GLY A 150 -6.56 5.05 -9.96
C GLY A 150 -5.74 5.68 -8.82
N ILE A 151 -4.41 5.57 -8.85
CA ILE A 151 -3.57 6.02 -7.75
C ILE A 151 -3.40 7.55 -7.77
N GLY A 152 -3.74 8.20 -6.66
CA GLY A 152 -3.65 9.64 -6.49
C GLY A 152 -3.29 10.00 -5.05
N GLY A 153 -2.23 10.79 -4.89
CA GLY A 153 -1.77 11.28 -3.59
C GLY A 153 -2.55 12.50 -3.09
N CYS A 154 -2.17 12.98 -1.90
CA CYS A 154 -2.67 14.23 -1.33
C CYS A 154 -1.96 15.48 -1.89
N ASN A 155 -0.97 15.34 -2.77
CA ASN A 155 -0.04 16.41 -3.18
C ASN A 155 0.67 17.11 -2.00
N VAL A 156 0.88 16.38 -0.91
CA VAL A 156 1.64 16.84 0.26
C VAL A 156 2.97 16.09 0.30
N SER A 157 4.08 16.84 0.31
CA SER A 157 5.42 16.26 0.37
C SER A 157 5.77 15.86 1.81
N TYR A 158 6.33 14.67 1.96
CA TYR A 158 7.03 14.23 3.15
C TYR A 158 8.39 14.93 3.20
N ASN A 159 8.37 16.15 3.74
CA ASN A 159 9.59 16.93 3.95
C ASN A 159 10.47 16.22 4.98
N ASN A 160 11.74 15.98 4.62
CA ASN A 160 12.73 15.39 5.53
C ASN A 160 12.99 16.34 6.69
#